data_AF-A0A314XLM8-F1
#
_entry.id   AF-A0A314XLM8-F1
#
_cell.length_a   1.000
_cell.length_b   1.000
_cell.length_c   1.000
_cell.angle_alpha   90.00
_cell.angle_beta   90.00
_cell.angle_gamma   90.00
#
_symmetry.space_group_name_H-M   'P 1'
#
loop_
_entity.id
_entity.type
_entity.pdbx_description
1 polymer ?
#
loop_
_entity_poly.entity_id
_entity_poly.type
_entity_poly.pdbx_seq_one_letter_code
_entity_poly.pdbx_strand_id
1 'polypeptide(L)'
;MIIVDGLPFSTDTSASPQGRDILAALMEHPALVSASNSFKAIPERRFSVPEESGPEKTPSSKWVYLFQREYATVDPALVDGRERAGESI
;
A
#
# COMPACT_ATOMS: atom_id res chain seq x y z
N MET A 1 -14.95 -4.70 9.71
CA MET A 1 -14.36 -6.02 10.04
C MET A 1 -12.97 -6.05 9.43
N ILE A 2 -11.94 -6.40 10.20
CA ILE A 2 -10.57 -6.54 9.70
C ILE A 2 -10.39 -8.02 9.33
N ILE A 3 -9.84 -8.29 8.15
CA ILE A 3 -9.55 -9.64 7.64
C ILE A 3 -8.06 -9.67 7.33
N VAL A 4 -7.34 -10.65 7.87
CA VAL A 4 -5.89 -10.83 7.64
C VAL A 4 -5.69 -12.25 7.13
N ASP A 5 -4.95 -12.41 6.03
CA ASP A 5 -4.77 -13.69 5.32
C ASP A 5 -6.09 -14.42 4.98
N GLY A 6 -7.13 -13.66 4.65
CA GLY A 6 -8.45 -14.21 4.33
C GLY A 6 -9.27 -14.68 5.53
N LEU A 7 -8.75 -14.55 6.76
CA LEU A 7 -9.45 -14.93 7.99
C LEU A 7 -9.90 -13.70 8.78
N PRO A 8 -11.11 -13.71 9.38
CA PRO A 8 -11.55 -12.64 10.27
C PRO A 8 -10.57 -12.46 11.43
N PHE A 9 -10.04 -11.26 11.59
CA PHE A 9 -9.15 -10.94 12.70
C PHE A 9 -9.98 -10.78 13.98
N SER A 10 -9.74 -11.65 14.95
CA SER A 10 -10.39 -11.63 16.27
C SER A 10 -9.32 -11.63 17.34
N THR A 11 -9.55 -10.89 18.42
CA THR A 11 -8.67 -10.90 19.60
C THR A 11 -9.43 -11.58 20.74
N ASP A 12 -8.87 -12.65 21.30
CA ASP A 12 -9.52 -13.52 22.32
C ASP A 12 -9.70 -12.86 23.70
N THR A 13 -9.61 -11.54 23.80
CA THR A 13 -9.72 -10.86 25.09
C THR A 13 -11.20 -10.76 25.47
N SER A 14 -11.57 -11.40 26.59
CA SER A 14 -12.96 -11.47 27.09
C SER A 14 -13.49 -10.14 27.68
N ALA A 15 -12.72 -9.07 27.55
CA ALA A 15 -13.11 -7.69 27.82
C ALA A 15 -13.10 -6.94 26.49
N SER A 16 -13.90 -5.89 26.28
CA SER A 16 -13.83 -5.12 25.03
C SER A 16 -12.36 -4.70 24.78
N PRO A 17 -11.67 -5.24 23.77
CA PRO A 17 -10.28 -4.87 23.55
C PRO A 17 -10.26 -3.37 23.26
N GLN A 18 -9.45 -2.63 24.01
CA GLN A 18 -9.26 -1.21 23.70
C GLN A 18 -8.62 -1.18 22.32
N GLY A 19 -8.96 -0.22 21.45
CA GLY A 19 -8.43 -0.20 20.06
C GLY A 19 -6.90 -0.30 19.97
N ARG A 20 -6.20 0.02 21.07
CA ARG A 20 -4.75 -0.19 21.27
C ARG A 20 -4.34 -1.66 21.28
N ASP A 21 -5.10 -2.53 21.93
CA ASP A 21 -4.79 -3.97 22.03
C ASP A 21 -4.96 -4.64 20.65
N ILE A 22 -6.00 -4.24 19.91
CA ILE A 22 -6.24 -4.68 18.53
C ILE A 22 -5.07 -4.23 17.64
N LEU A 23 -4.66 -2.97 17.74
CA LEU A 23 -3.53 -2.44 16.97
C LEU A 23 -2.23 -3.18 17.29
N ALA A 24 -1.93 -3.40 18.56
CA ALA A 24 -0.74 -4.14 18.98
C ALA A 24 -0.74 -5.57 18.40
N ALA A 25 -1.87 -6.27 18.49
CA ALA A 25 -2.00 -7.62 17.95
C ALA A 25 -1.87 -7.67 16.41
N LEU A 26 -2.36 -6.64 15.69
CA LEU A 26 -2.15 -6.52 14.24
C LEU A 26 -0.68 -6.25 13.89
N MET A 27 0.01 -5.40 14.66
CA MET A 27 1.42 -5.09 14.42
C MET A 27 2.33 -6.31 14.55
N GLU A 28 1.96 -7.28 15.39
CA GLU A 28 2.70 -8.53 15.59
C GLU A 28 2.25 -9.68 14.66
N HIS A 29 1.20 -9.48 13.85
CA HIS A 29 0.69 -10.56 12.99
C HIS A 29 1.73 -10.96 11.92
N PRO A 30 2.08 -12.26 11.77
CA PRO A 30 3.20 -12.68 10.92
C PRO A 30 3.13 -12.20 9.46
N ALA A 31 1.95 -12.23 8.84
CA ALA A 31 1.79 -11.73 7.48
C ALA A 31 1.98 -10.21 7.34
N LEU A 32 1.54 -9.44 8.34
CA LEU A 32 1.73 -7.99 8.34
C LEU A 32 3.21 -7.63 8.60
N VAL A 33 3.88 -8.37 9.49
CA VAL A 33 5.32 -8.25 9.72
C VAL A 33 6.11 -8.59 8.45
N SER A 34 5.77 -9.69 7.78
CA SER A 34 6.38 -10.11 6.51
C SER A 34 6.19 -9.06 5.41
N ALA A 35 4.94 -8.61 5.20
CA ALA A 35 4.63 -7.59 4.21
C ALA A 35 5.34 -6.25 4.51
N SER A 36 5.41 -5.85 5.79
CA SER A 36 6.12 -4.65 6.23
C SER A 36 7.63 -4.75 5.96
N ASN A 37 8.25 -5.88 6.25
CA ASN A 37 9.67 -6.10 5.97
C ASN A 37 9.96 -6.10 4.46
N SER A 38 9.09 -6.74 3.65
CA SER A 38 9.19 -6.69 2.20
C SER A 38 9.05 -5.26 1.67
N PHE A 39 8.13 -4.47 2.23
CA PHE A 39 7.92 -3.08 1.82
C PHE A 39 9.12 -2.20 2.17
N LYS A 40 9.69 -2.34 3.38
CA LYS A 40 10.89 -1.62 3.81
C LYS A 40 12.13 -1.90 2.94
N ALA A 41 12.19 -3.08 2.32
CA ALA A 41 13.27 -3.44 1.42
C ALA A 41 13.16 -2.78 0.03
N ILE A 42 12.03 -2.14 -0.31
CA ILE A 42 11.84 -1.46 -1.60
C ILE A 42 12.64 -0.15 -1.60
N PRO A 43 13.56 0.06 -2.56
CA PRO A 43 14.28 1.32 -2.68
C PRO A 43 13.35 2.50 -2.95
N GLU A 44 13.66 3.65 -2.35
CA GLU A 44 12.91 4.89 -2.59
C GLU A 44 12.96 5.27 -4.07
N ARG A 45 11.79 5.61 -4.64
CA ARG A 45 11.67 6.13 -6.00
C ARG A 45 11.32 7.61 -5.95
N ARG A 46 12.13 8.42 -6.62
CA ARG A 46 11.80 9.83 -6.85
C ARG A 46 10.88 9.93 -8.06
N PHE A 47 9.78 10.66 -7.88
CA PHE A 47 8.87 11.00 -8.95
C PHE A 47 9.13 12.45 -9.35
N SER A 48 9.46 12.64 -10.62
CA SER A 48 9.55 13.94 -11.27
C SER A 48 8.49 13.99 -12.37
N VAL A 49 7.81 15.13 -12.49
CA VAL A 49 6.96 15.39 -13.64
C VAL A 49 7.90 15.73 -14.80
N PRO A 50 7.97 14.92 -15.87
CA PRO A 50 8.75 15.31 -17.04
C PRO A 50 8.14 16.58 -17.63
N GLU A 51 8.95 17.61 -17.87
CA GLU A 51 8.54 18.75 -18.69
C GLU A 51 8.28 18.22 -20.10
N GLU A 52 7.00 18.08 -20.47
CA GLU A 52 6.56 17.65 -21.79
C GLU A 52 6.98 18.69 -22.83
N SER A 53 8.21 18.52 -23.34
CA SER A 53 8.80 19.31 -24.42
C SER A 53 9.26 18.39 -25.53
N GLY A 54 8.33 17.62 -26.11
CA GLY A 54 8.60 16.79 -27.28
C GLY A 54 7.34 16.08 -27.81
N PRO A 55 7.21 15.89 -29.14
CA PRO A 55 5.98 15.42 -29.79
C PRO A 55 5.78 13.90 -29.74
N GLU A 56 6.42 13.16 -28.84
CA GLU A 56 6.21 11.71 -28.68
C GLU A 56 5.35 11.42 -27.45
N LYS A 57 4.04 11.22 -27.72
CA LYS A 57 3.03 10.75 -26.78
C LYS A 57 3.36 9.35 -26.25
N THR A 58 4.24 9.24 -25.25
CA THR A 58 4.06 8.19 -24.25
C THR A 58 2.93 8.63 -23.32
N PRO A 59 1.93 7.79 -23.00
CA PRO A 59 0.87 8.20 -22.08
C PRO A 59 1.54 8.65 -20.78
N SER A 60 1.37 9.92 -20.43
CA SER A 60 1.89 10.48 -19.19
C SER A 60 1.39 9.60 -18.05
N SER A 61 2.30 8.92 -17.36
CA SER A 61 1.94 8.19 -16.14
C SER A 61 1.27 9.20 -15.21
N LYS A 62 -0.04 9.03 -14.97
CA LYS A 62 -0.82 9.94 -14.16
C LYS A 62 -0.57 9.65 -12.69
N TRP A 63 0.21 10.51 -12.04
CA TRP A 63 0.44 10.45 -10.59
C TRP A 63 -0.55 11.36 -9.87
N VAL A 64 -1.10 10.90 -8.76
CA VAL A 64 -1.92 11.72 -7.85
C VAL A 64 -1.17 11.84 -6.53
N TYR A 65 -0.83 13.06 -6.15
CA TYR A 65 -0.20 13.35 -4.86
C TYR A 65 -1.27 13.68 -3.83
N LEU A 66 -1.13 13.15 -2.61
CA LEU A 66 -2.09 13.35 -1.51
C LEU A 66 -1.39 13.93 -0.30
N PHE A 67 -1.92 15.02 0.25
CA PHE A 67 -1.44 15.58 1.51
C PHE A 67 -2.08 14.89 2.73
N GLN A 68 -1.48 15.11 3.89
CA GLN A 68 -2.02 14.61 5.15
C GLN A 68 -3.45 15.14 5.37
N ARG A 69 -4.39 14.23 5.71
CA ARG A 69 -5.84 14.49 5.88
C ARG A 69 -6.62 14.71 4.57
N GLU A 70 -6.03 14.45 3.40
CA GLU A 70 -6.75 14.39 2.13
C GLU A 70 -7.11 12.94 1.76
N TYR A 71 -8.06 12.78 0.83
CA TYR A 71 -8.42 11.49 0.25
C TYR A 71 -8.64 11.63 -1.26
N ALA A 72 -8.29 10.60 -2.02
CA ALA A 72 -8.61 10.49 -3.43
C ALA A 72 -9.04 9.07 -3.77
N THR A 73 -9.86 8.95 -4.81
CA THR A 73 -10.21 7.68 -5.43
C THR A 73 -9.80 7.77 -6.89
N VAL A 74 -9.19 6.72 -7.41
CA VAL A 74 -8.75 6.63 -8.81
C VAL A 74 -9.22 5.31 -9.38
N ASP A 75 -9.56 5.30 -10.66
CA ASP A 75 -9.78 4.06 -11.39
C ASP A 75 -8.41 3.39 -11.64
N PRO A 76 -8.17 2.16 -11.14
CA PRO A 76 -6.92 1.45 -11.37
C PRO A 76 -6.57 1.29 -12.85
N ALA A 77 -7.56 1.27 -13.76
CA ALA A 77 -7.32 1.20 -15.20
C ALA A 77 -6.65 2.45 -15.78
N LEU A 78 -6.59 3.55 -15.01
CA LEU A 78 -6.12 4.87 -15.46
C LEU A 78 -4.79 5.30 -14.83
N VAL A 79 -4.18 4.47 -13.96
CA VAL A 79 -2.95 4.80 -13.22
C VAL A 79 -1.92 3.66 -13.36
N ASP A 80 -0.63 3.99 -13.52
CA ASP A 80 0.45 2.99 -13.59
C ASP A 80 0.75 2.43 -12.18
N GLY A 81 0.06 1.36 -11.80
CA GLY A 81 0.34 0.56 -10.60
C GLY A 81 1.14 -0.68 -10.96
N ARG A 82 2.47 -0.64 -10.84
CA ARG A 82 3.31 -1.81 -11.14
C ARG A 82 3.28 -2.79 -9.96
N GLU A 83 2.58 -3.90 -10.12
CA GLU A 83 2.84 -5.11 -9.34
C GLU A 83 4.10 -5.74 -9.93
N ARG A 84 5.21 -5.71 -9.18
CA ARG A 84 6.43 -6.40 -9.58
C ARG A 84 6.21 -7.89 -9.29
N ALA A 85 5.61 -8.60 -10.24
CA ALA A 85 5.62 -10.06 -10.24
C ALA A 85 7.08 -10.51 -10.14
N GLY A 86 7.37 -11.38 -9.18
CA GLY A 86 8.70 -11.95 -8.99
C GLY A 86 9.17 -12.60 -10.28
N GLU A 87 10.21 -12.03 -10.87
CA GLU A 87 10.94 -12.62 -11.98
C GLU A 87 11.80 -13.75 -11.39
N SER A 88 11.27 -14.97 -11.44
CA SER A 88 12.02 -16.19 -11.14
C SER A 88 12.88 -16.51 -12.36
N ILE A 89 14.21 -16.49 -12.17
CA ILE A 89 15.17 -17.16 -13.05
C ILE A 89 15.26 -18.62 -12.61
#